data_AF-A0A0F9GN05-F1
#
_entry.id   AF-A0A0F9GN05-F1
#
_cell.length_a   1.000
_cell.length_b   1.000
_cell.length_c   1.000
_cell.angle_alpha   90.00
_cell.angle_beta   90.00
_cell.angle_gamma   90.00
#
_symmetry.space_group_name_H-M   'P 1'
#
loop_
_entity.id
_entity.type
_entity.pdbx_description
1 polymer ?
#
loop_
_entity_poly.entity_id
_entity_poly.type
_entity_poly.pdbx_seq_one_letter_code
_entity_poly.pdbx_strand_id
1 'polypeptide(L)' 'EAFMDRGKKLGITGKEWITAGDQRVSLECQDNEMAGAIPLDQAFPAGPMRPPQHPGCRCAAAPVML' A
#
# COMPACT_ATOMS: atom_id res chain seq x y z
N GLU A 1 -14.63 11.70 2.34
CA GLU A 1 -13.95 10.84 3.35
C GLU A 1 -12.68 10.29 2.74
N ALA A 2 -11.55 10.31 3.46
CA ALA A 2 -10.32 9.73 2.96
C ALA A 2 -10.42 8.18 2.99
N PHE A 3 -9.73 7.51 2.07
CA PHE A 3 -9.75 6.04 1.94
C PHE A 3 -9.49 5.32 3.28
N MET A 4 -8.55 5.82 4.08
CA MET A 4 -8.14 5.24 5.36
C MET A 4 -9.22 5.36 6.43
N ASP A 5 -9.90 6.51 6.52
CA ASP A 5 -10.97 6.75 7.50
C ASP A 5 -12.15 5.82 7.27
N ARG A 6 -12.52 5.64 5.99
CA ARG A 6 -13.53 4.67 5.60
C ARG A 6 -13.11 3.25 5.95
N GLY A 7 -11.84 2.91 5.70
CA GLY A 7 -11.28 1.60 6.03
C GLY A 7 -11.43 1.25 7.51
N LYS A 8 -11.08 2.18 8.40
CA LYS A 8 -11.24 2.02 9.85
C LYS A 8 -12.69 1.78 10.25
N LYS A 9 -13.63 2.55 9.71
CA LYS A 9 -15.06 2.38 10.00
C LYS A 9 -15.60 1.02 9.55
N LEU A 10 -15.01 0.43 8.52
CA LEU A 10 -15.35 -0.90 8.02
C LEU A 10 -14.60 -2.03 8.75
N GLY A 11 -13.79 -1.72 9.76
CA GLY A 11 -13.03 -2.71 10.53
C GLY A 11 -11.78 -3.24 9.84
N ILE A 12 -11.30 -2.59 8.77
CA ILE A 12 -10.03 -2.97 8.12
C ILE A 12 -8.87 -2.64 9.07
N THR A 13 -8.03 -3.64 9.37
CA THR A 13 -6.92 -3.50 10.33
C THR A 13 -5.55 -3.35 9.65
N GLY A 14 -5.42 -3.74 8.39
CA GLY A 14 -4.18 -3.67 7.64
C GLY A 14 -4.33 -3.28 6.18
N LYS A 15 -3.19 -3.09 5.53
CA LYS A 15 -3.05 -2.85 4.09
C LYS A 15 -1.81 -3.55 3.54
N GLU A 16 -1.87 -3.92 2.27
CA GLU A 16 -0.75 -4.49 1.52
C GLU A 16 -0.52 -3.69 0.23
N TRP A 17 0.75 -3.60 -0.19
CA TRP A 17 1.14 -2.95 -1.43
C TRP A 17 1.29 -3.99 -2.54
N ILE A 18 0.64 -3.76 -3.68
CA ILE A 18 0.65 -4.67 -4.83
C ILE A 18 1.23 -3.92 -6.03
N THR A 19 2.28 -4.45 -6.63
CA THR A 19 2.82 -3.96 -7.91
C THR A 19 2.19 -4.71 -9.09
N ALA A 20 2.36 -4.17 -10.31
CA ALA A 20 1.89 -4.83 -11.52
C ALA A 20 2.66 -6.12 -11.88
N GLY A 21 3.76 -6.45 -11.18
CA GLY A 21 4.54 -7.68 -11.40
C GLY A 21 5.34 -7.75 -12.70
N ASP A 22 5.50 -6.65 -13.42
CA ASP A 22 6.09 -6.62 -14.77
C ASP A 22 7.42 -5.84 -14.85
N GLN A 23 8.08 -5.65 -13.71
CA GLN A 23 9.38 -4.98 -13.56
C GLN A 23 9.43 -3.50 -13.94
N ARG A 24 8.30 -2.83 -14.26
CA ARG A 24 8.29 -1.38 -14.58
C ARG A 24 7.85 -0.53 -13.39
N VAL A 25 8.32 -0.88 -12.21
CA VAL A 25 8.16 -0.13 -10.95
C VAL A 25 9.53 0.11 -10.33
N SER A 26 9.69 1.19 -9.57
CA SER A 26 10.96 1.48 -8.89
C SER A 26 11.28 0.45 -7.81
N LEU A 27 12.55 0.39 -7.37
CA LEU A 27 12.97 -0.45 -6.25
C LEU A 27 12.18 -0.12 -4.97
N GLU A 28 11.92 1.16 -4.69
CA GLU A 28 11.09 1.58 -3.55
C GLU A 28 9.68 0.97 -3.58
N CYS A 29 9.07 0.83 -4.76
CA CYS A 29 7.77 0.18 -4.89
C CYS A 29 7.85 -1.34 -4.68
N GLN A 30 8.96 -1.97 -5.08
CA GLN A 30 9.23 -3.38 -4.81
C GLN A 30 9.46 -3.61 -3.31
N ASP A 31 10.20 -2.72 -2.64
CA ASP A 31 10.42 -2.76 -1.19
C ASP A 31 9.10 -2.61 -0.42
N ASN A 32 8.21 -1.74 -0.88
CA ASN A 32 6.88 -1.61 -0.28
C ASN A 32 6.02 -2.88 -0.44
N GLU A 33 6.09 -3.56 -1.59
CA GLU A 33 5.41 -4.86 -1.82
C GLU A 33 6.02 -5.98 -0.99
N MET A 34 7.36 -6.04 -0.88
CA MET A 34 8.06 -7.02 -0.06
C MET A 34 7.76 -6.89 1.45
N ALA A 35 7.30 -5.73 1.90
CA ALA A 35 6.84 -5.56 3.28
C ALA A 35 5.60 -6.41 3.61
N GLY A 36 4.84 -6.81 2.59
CA GLY A 36 3.57 -7.52 2.74
C GLY A 36 2.51 -6.67 3.46
N ALA A 37 1.68 -7.36 4.25
CA ALA A 37 0.65 -6.74 5.06
C ALA A 37 1.23 -5.93 6.24
N ILE A 38 0.88 -4.65 6.33
CA ILE A 38 1.23 -3.76 7.45
C ILE A 38 -0.03 -3.15 8.09
N PRO A 39 0.01 -2.71 9.36
CA PRO A 39 -1.09 -2.00 10.00
C PRO A 39 -1.59 -0.82 9.15
N LEU A 40 -2.90 -0.59 9.15
CA LEU A 40 -3.53 0.41 8.29
C LEU A 40 -2.89 1.80 8.47
N ASP A 41 -2.53 2.18 9.70
CA ASP A 41 -1.92 3.47 10.04
C ASP A 41 -0.39 3.52 9.96
N GLN A 42 0.26 2.42 9.57
CA GLN A 42 1.71 2.38 9.42
C GLN A 42 2.13 2.86 8.02
N ALA A 43 3.24 3.60 7.93
CA ALA A 43 3.87 3.91 6.65
C ALA A 43 4.56 2.67 6.05
N PHE A 44 4.57 2.55 4.73
CA PHE A 44 5.40 1.54 4.06
C PHE A 44 6.90 1.89 4.17
N PRO A 45 7.82 0.93 3.96
CA PRO A 45 9.26 1.15 4.13
C PRO A 45 9.82 2.37 3.40
N ALA A 46 9.35 2.66 2.19
CA ALA A 46 9.80 3.82 1.43
C ALA A 46 9.25 5.17 1.95
N GLY A 47 8.35 5.16 2.93
CA GLY A 47 7.76 6.35 3.57
C GLY A 47 6.28 6.63 3.26
N PRO A 48 5.76 6.40 2.04
CA PRO A 48 4.35 6.68 1.74
C PRO A 48 3.36 5.83 2.55
N MET A 49 2.19 6.42 2.81
CA MET A 49 1.08 5.71 3.44
C MET A 49 0.32 4.78 2.50
N ARG A 50 0.35 5.04 1.18
CA ARG A 50 -0.42 4.30 0.18
C ARG A 50 0.12 4.58 -1.24
N PRO A 51 -0.12 3.67 -2.19
CA PRO A 51 0.11 3.93 -3.60
C PRO A 51 -0.96 4.84 -4.21
N PRO A 52 -0.71 5.39 -5.42
CA PRO A 52 0.56 5.34 -6.16
C PRO A 52 1.61 6.31 -5.60
N GLN A 53 2.87 5.88 -5.51
CA GLN A 53 4.00 6.73 -5.06
C GLN A 53 4.50 7.68 -6.15
N HIS A 54 4.45 7.23 -7.40
CA HIS A 54 4.96 7.96 -8.56
C HIS A 54 3.82 8.33 -9.51
N PRO A 55 3.95 9.42 -10.29
CA PRO A 55 3.09 9.66 -11.44
C PRO A 55 3.13 8.45 -12.38
N GLY A 56 1.96 7.85 -12.65
CA GLY A 56 1.85 6.68 -13.52
C GLY A 56 2.33 5.34 -12.91
N CYS A 57 2.61 5.27 -11.60
CA CYS A 57 2.88 3.98 -10.92
C CYS A 57 1.69 3.06 -11.12
N ARG A 58 1.95 1.79 -11.44
CA ARG A 58 0.93 0.75 -11.57
C ARG A 58 0.88 -0.09 -10.30
N CYS A 59 0.68 0.64 -9.20
CA CYS A 59 0.83 0.17 -7.84
C CYS A 59 -0.53 0.39 -7.16
N ALA A 60 -1.03 -0.59 -6.40
CA ALA A 60 -2.34 -0.54 -5.76
C ALA A 60 -2.25 -1.01 -4.30
N ALA A 61 -3.23 -0.61 -3.48
CA ALA A 61 -3.35 -1.10 -2.11
C ALA A 61 -4.52 -2.08 -2.02
N ALA A 62 -4.30 -3.20 -1.34
CA ALA A 62 -5.35 -4.11 -0.93
C ALA A 62 -5.62 -3.97 0.57
N PRO A 63 -6.89 -3.89 1.01
CA PRO A 63 -7.21 -4.00 2.42
C PRO A 63 -7.00 -5.44 2.90
N VAL A 64 -6.47 -5.60 4.09
CA VAL A 64 -6.27 -6.92 4.72
C VAL A 64 -6.71 -6.87 6.19
N MET A 65 -6.98 -8.05 6.75
CA MET A 65 -7.23 -8.24 8.18
C MET A 65 -5.97 -8.86 8.80
N LEU A 66 -5.31 -8.11 9.67
CA LEU A 66 -4.22 -8.56 10.55
C LEU A 66 -4.77 -9.17 11.84
#